data_AF-A0A832QTE3-F1
#
_entry.id   AF-A0A832QTE3-F1
#
_cell.length_a   1.000
_cell.length_b   1.000
_cell.length_c   1.000
_cell.angle_alpha   90.00
_cell.angle_beta   90.00
_cell.angle_gamma   90.00
#
_symmetry.space_group_name_H-M   'P 1'
#
loop_
_entity.id
_entity.type
_entity.pdbx_description
1 polymer ?
#
loop_
_entity_poly.entity_id
_entity_poly.type
_entity_poly.pdbx_seq_one_letter_code
_entity_poly.pdbx_strand_id
1 'polypeptide(L)'
;MDIFDEIYQDFKKVNGFNGIMVMDDQSILYDRITLEKMDKGQIESMARVINESSRKLLKRTGQGRCKTIILEFQESKMILLDIEDIHIIVIADKGANLGHIILVSEKNRKKLHRIEKTPTISEKVTEAPIKGETTPTGEVKSLPEEGEEATPPEEPQGLPEIKPPISLPTMEKEVEVPAAEKEKIGLVLEIYENILLAMSIGASKIMGVAPARGMLRKSLPYNECPQILEGVEVKANAAIEFDTIRSNIEKSQNRVEDIIEGLNGIIWAITENYGRVMGYDAFRGMIRPEFKSIHKTYGTAMEKLGIINGIHPELRKIWEESS
;
A
#
# COMPACT_ATOMS: atom_id res chain seq x y z
N MET A 1 6.12 13.80 -35.55
CA MET A 1 5.22 14.13 -34.43
C MET A 1 6.01 13.85 -33.17
N ASP A 2 6.00 14.75 -32.18
CA ASP A 2 6.71 14.49 -30.92
C ASP A 2 6.10 13.25 -30.25
N ILE A 3 6.94 12.40 -29.65
CA ILE A 3 6.50 11.16 -28.99
C ILE A 3 5.52 11.46 -27.87
N PHE A 4 5.68 12.58 -27.16
CA PHE A 4 4.73 13.00 -26.15
C PHE A 4 3.37 13.40 -26.74
N ASP A 5 3.35 14.03 -27.91
CA ASP A 5 2.11 14.32 -28.62
C ASP A 5 1.42 13.05 -29.13
N GLU A 6 2.18 12.04 -29.58
CA GLU A 6 1.62 10.73 -29.93
C GLU A 6 0.99 10.03 -28.72
N ILE A 7 1.67 10.08 -27.56
CA ILE A 7 1.15 9.54 -26.30
C ILE A 7 -0.14 10.28 -25.92
N TYR A 8 -0.16 11.62 -26.00
CA TYR A 8 -1.36 12.42 -25.74
C TYR A 8 -2.53 12.03 -26.66
N GLN A 9 -2.29 11.83 -27.97
CA GLN A 9 -3.35 11.41 -28.88
C GLN A 9 -3.88 10.00 -28.59
N ASP A 10 -3.03 9.10 -28.10
CA ASP A 10 -3.48 7.78 -27.69
C ASP A 10 -4.40 7.86 -26.46
N PHE A 11 -4.13 8.73 -25.50
CA PHE A 11 -5.01 8.95 -24.35
C PHE A 11 -6.27 9.75 -24.67
N LYS A 12 -6.23 10.66 -25.66
CA LYS A 12 -7.41 11.42 -26.10
C LYS A 12 -8.56 10.54 -26.60
N LYS A 13 -8.26 9.29 -26.99
CA LYS A 13 -9.25 8.28 -27.39
C LYS A 13 -10.00 7.67 -26.20
N VAL A 14 -9.55 7.91 -24.97
CA VAL A 14 -10.17 7.41 -23.76
C VAL A 14 -11.27 8.38 -23.32
N ASN A 15 -12.50 7.86 -23.22
CA ASN A 15 -13.63 8.63 -22.69
C ASN A 15 -13.33 9.06 -21.25
N GLY A 16 -13.55 10.35 -20.96
CA GLY A 16 -13.29 10.95 -19.64
C GLY A 16 -11.83 11.37 -19.40
N PHE A 17 -10.96 11.32 -20.41
CA PHE A 17 -9.60 11.83 -20.32
C PHE A 17 -9.55 13.37 -20.24
N ASN A 18 -8.91 13.88 -19.20
CA ASN A 18 -8.82 15.30 -18.87
C ASN A 18 -7.38 15.86 -18.88
N GLY A 19 -6.41 15.04 -19.30
CA GLY A 19 -5.04 15.50 -19.52
C GLY A 19 -3.97 14.52 -19.06
N ILE A 20 -2.75 14.83 -19.47
CA ILE A 20 -1.56 14.04 -19.17
C ILE A 20 -0.43 14.97 -18.72
N MET A 21 0.44 14.46 -17.87
CA MET A 21 1.74 15.02 -17.54
C MET A 21 2.76 13.89 -17.59
N VAL A 22 3.92 14.14 -18.20
CA VAL A 22 5.06 13.23 -18.24
C VAL A 22 6.22 13.94 -17.57
N MET A 23 6.90 13.26 -16.66
CA MET A 23 7.96 13.86 -15.85
C MET A 23 9.04 12.84 -15.52
N ASP A 24 10.25 13.28 -15.22
CA ASP A 24 11.32 12.44 -14.69
C ASP A 24 11.59 12.77 -13.21
N ASP A 25 12.67 12.22 -12.65
CA ASP A 25 13.11 12.47 -11.28
C ASP A 25 13.49 13.94 -10.99
N GLN A 26 13.61 14.81 -12.00
CA GLN A 26 14.09 16.19 -11.85
C GLN A 26 13.08 17.26 -12.28
N SER A 27 12.23 16.98 -13.27
CA SER A 27 11.40 17.99 -13.93
C SER A 27 10.20 17.41 -14.69
N ILE A 28 9.26 18.28 -15.04
CA ILE A 28 8.18 17.97 -15.98
C ILE A 28 8.74 17.99 -17.41
N LEU A 29 8.63 16.86 -18.11
CA LEU A 29 9.07 16.69 -19.49
C LEU A 29 8.00 17.13 -20.50
N TYR A 30 6.73 16.92 -20.16
CA TYR A 30 5.60 17.26 -21.01
C TYR A 30 4.33 17.43 -20.18
N ASP A 31 3.47 18.38 -20.56
CA ASP A 31 2.15 18.47 -19.97
C ASP A 31 1.11 18.98 -20.98
N ARG A 32 -0.08 18.37 -20.93
CA ARG A 32 -1.30 18.85 -21.57
C ARG A 32 -2.47 18.55 -20.66
N ILE A 33 -2.58 19.34 -19.60
CA ILE A 33 -3.69 19.27 -18.66
C ILE A 33 -4.77 20.27 -19.10
N THR A 34 -5.99 19.80 -19.38
CA THR A 34 -7.08 20.66 -19.89
C THR A 34 -7.89 21.34 -18.78
N LEU A 35 -7.49 21.20 -17.51
CA LEU A 35 -8.18 21.77 -16.36
C LEU A 35 -7.53 23.10 -15.92
N GLU A 36 -8.21 24.22 -16.20
CA GLU A 36 -7.72 25.60 -16.00
C GLU A 36 -7.40 26.00 -14.54
N LYS A 37 -7.70 25.15 -13.55
CA LYS A 37 -7.58 25.47 -12.11
C LYS A 37 -6.59 24.59 -11.34
N MET A 38 -5.73 23.83 -12.02
CA MET A 38 -4.76 22.96 -11.35
C MET A 38 -3.34 23.53 -11.38
N ASP A 39 -2.73 23.68 -10.21
CA ASP A 39 -1.32 23.99 -10.06
C ASP A 39 -0.49 22.74 -10.38
N LYS A 40 0.24 22.79 -11.50
CA LYS A 40 1.07 21.70 -11.99
C LYS A 40 2.19 21.34 -11.01
N GLY A 41 2.77 22.34 -10.34
CA GLY A 41 3.87 22.13 -9.37
C GLY A 41 3.40 21.38 -8.13
N GLN A 42 2.15 21.59 -7.70
CA GLN A 42 1.55 20.81 -6.61
C GLN A 42 1.32 19.36 -7.00
N ILE A 43 0.85 19.10 -8.23
CA ILE A 43 0.65 17.73 -8.74
C ILE A 43 1.98 16.99 -8.82
N GLU A 44 3.02 17.63 -9.37
CA GLU A 44 4.38 17.07 -9.40
C GLU A 44 4.86 16.73 -7.98
N SER A 45 4.79 17.68 -7.05
CA SER A 45 5.28 17.50 -5.69
C SER A 45 4.56 16.34 -4.99
N MET A 46 3.24 16.27 -5.14
CA MET A 46 2.42 15.19 -4.60
C MET A 46 2.78 13.85 -5.22
N ALA A 47 2.92 13.78 -6.55
CA ALA A 47 3.27 12.55 -7.26
C ALA A 47 4.62 11.99 -6.80
N ARG A 48 5.64 12.85 -6.63
CA ARG A 48 6.96 12.46 -6.12
C ARG A 48 6.88 11.85 -4.72
N VAL A 49 6.20 12.52 -3.80
CA VAL A 49 6.05 12.07 -2.41
C VAL A 49 5.32 10.72 -2.33
N ILE A 50 4.23 10.58 -3.08
CA ILE A 50 3.43 9.34 -3.11
C ILE A 50 4.24 8.18 -3.70
N ASN A 51 4.94 8.44 -4.80
CA ASN A 51 5.78 7.46 -5.46
C ASN A 51 6.89 6.97 -4.51
N GLU A 52 7.67 7.89 -3.93
CA GLU A 52 8.78 7.54 -3.04
C GLU A 52 8.30 6.74 -1.83
N SER A 53 7.20 7.17 -1.21
CA SER A 53 6.59 6.50 -0.05
C SER A 53 6.14 5.08 -0.42
N SER A 54 5.51 4.91 -1.58
CA SER A 54 5.03 3.61 -2.06
C SER A 54 6.18 2.65 -2.40
N ARG A 55 7.25 3.14 -3.02
CA ARG A 55 8.46 2.34 -3.28
C ARG A 55 9.12 1.88 -1.97
N LYS A 56 9.26 2.78 -1.00
CA LYS A 56 9.78 2.46 0.34
C LYS A 56 8.91 1.40 1.02
N LEU A 57 7.59 1.56 0.96
CA LEU A 57 6.63 0.62 1.52
C LEU A 57 6.80 -0.78 0.91
N LEU A 58 6.70 -0.93 -0.42
CA LEU A 58 6.77 -2.23 -1.10
C LEU A 58 8.13 -2.93 -0.91
N LYS A 59 9.23 -2.16 -0.94
CA LYS A 59 10.57 -2.68 -0.66
C LYS A 59 10.66 -3.22 0.77
N ARG A 60 10.12 -2.48 1.74
CA ARG A 60 10.14 -2.89 3.15
C ARG A 60 9.16 -4.02 3.46
N THR A 61 8.01 -4.12 2.79
CA THR A 61 7.08 -5.25 2.95
C THR A 61 7.50 -6.50 2.18
N GLY A 62 8.47 -6.38 1.25
CA GLY A 62 8.95 -7.50 0.44
C GLY A 62 8.00 -7.87 -0.70
N GLN A 63 7.19 -6.92 -1.15
CA GLN A 63 6.13 -7.14 -2.14
C GLN A 63 6.53 -6.82 -3.59
N GLY A 64 7.83 -6.65 -3.84
CA GLY A 64 8.36 -6.36 -5.16
C GLY A 64 8.44 -4.87 -5.46
N ARG A 65 8.29 -4.52 -6.74
CA ARG A 65 8.45 -3.15 -7.26
C ARG A 65 7.08 -2.52 -7.53
N CYS A 66 6.95 -1.24 -7.22
CA CYS A 66 5.78 -0.47 -7.63
C CYS A 66 5.80 -0.33 -9.15
N LYS A 67 4.72 -0.73 -9.83
CA LYS A 67 4.55 -0.51 -11.26
C LYS A 67 3.58 0.64 -11.52
N THR A 68 2.45 0.60 -10.84
CA THR A 68 1.36 1.56 -11.06
C THR A 68 0.74 1.94 -9.73
N ILE A 69 0.55 3.23 -9.49
CA ILE A 69 -0.29 3.75 -8.39
C ILE A 69 -1.55 4.34 -9.01
N ILE A 70 -2.71 4.01 -8.45
CA ILE A 70 -4.01 4.58 -8.82
C ILE A 70 -4.49 5.40 -7.63
N LEU A 71 -4.74 6.69 -7.84
CA LEU A 71 -5.34 7.57 -6.84
C LEU A 71 -6.73 7.98 -7.31
N GLU A 72 -7.75 7.64 -6.54
CA GLU A 72 -9.12 8.07 -6.78
C GLU A 72 -9.50 9.22 -5.84
N PHE A 73 -9.83 10.37 -6.39
CA PHE A 73 -10.32 11.52 -5.64
C PHE A 73 -11.85 11.62 -5.73
N GLN A 74 -12.51 12.09 -4.66
CA GLN A 74 -13.97 12.28 -4.60
C GLN A 74 -14.51 13.12 -5.77
N GLU A 75 -13.71 14.11 -6.18
CA GLU A 75 -13.88 15.10 -7.25
C GLU A 75 -14.11 14.59 -8.68
N SER A 76 -13.05 14.05 -9.31
CA SER A 76 -12.98 13.85 -10.78
C SER A 76 -11.57 13.51 -11.30
N LYS A 77 -10.73 12.82 -10.51
CA LYS A 77 -9.34 12.61 -10.91
C LYS A 77 -8.90 11.21 -10.56
N MET A 78 -8.46 10.48 -11.56
CA MET A 78 -7.68 9.27 -11.43
C MET A 78 -6.24 9.57 -11.83
N ILE A 79 -5.30 9.52 -10.90
CA ILE A 79 -3.87 9.66 -11.20
C ILE A 79 -3.28 8.27 -11.32
N LEU A 80 -2.79 7.94 -12.52
CA LEU A 80 -1.87 6.82 -12.72
C LEU A 80 -0.45 7.33 -12.54
N LEU A 81 0.38 6.61 -11.80
CA LEU A 81 1.83 6.83 -11.77
C LEU A 81 2.49 5.56 -12.27
N ASP A 82 3.08 5.61 -13.45
CA ASP A 82 4.01 4.58 -13.91
C ASP A 82 5.40 4.86 -13.30
N ILE A 83 5.96 3.91 -12.55
CA ILE A 83 7.07 4.16 -11.61
C ILE A 83 8.37 3.53 -12.12
N GLU A 84 8.96 4.16 -13.12
CA GLU A 84 10.38 4.02 -13.50
C GLU A 84 10.99 5.43 -13.68
N ASP A 85 12.09 5.59 -14.42
CA ASP A 85 12.80 6.88 -14.52
C ASP A 85 11.96 8.00 -15.17
N ILE A 86 10.91 7.63 -15.91
CA ILE A 86 9.90 8.55 -16.47
C ILE A 86 8.51 8.15 -15.98
N HIS A 87 7.81 9.10 -15.35
CA HIS A 87 6.47 8.97 -14.83
C HIS A 87 5.44 9.53 -15.80
N ILE A 88 4.42 8.71 -16.12
CA ILE A 88 3.21 9.18 -16.79
C ILE A 88 2.13 9.41 -15.74
N ILE A 89 1.64 10.65 -15.66
CA ILE A 89 0.48 11.07 -14.87
C ILE A 89 -0.69 11.28 -15.82
N VAL A 90 -1.71 10.44 -15.71
CA VAL A 90 -2.98 10.61 -16.41
C VAL A 90 -3.95 11.29 -15.47
N ILE A 91 -4.80 12.19 -15.98
CA ILE A 91 -5.93 12.77 -15.25
C ILE A 91 -7.18 12.40 -16.03
N ALA A 92 -8.09 11.70 -15.36
CA ALA A 92 -9.37 11.28 -15.94
C ALA A 92 -10.51 11.48 -14.94
N ASP A 93 -11.73 11.70 -15.47
CA ASP A 93 -12.94 11.80 -14.67
C ASP A 93 -13.35 10.47 -14.02
N LYS A 94 -14.35 10.52 -13.12
CA LYS A 94 -14.87 9.35 -12.41
C LYS A 94 -15.56 8.34 -13.33
N GLY A 95 -16.01 8.77 -14.52
CA GLY A 95 -16.68 7.91 -15.50
C GLY A 95 -15.70 7.19 -16.44
N ALA A 96 -14.42 7.52 -16.38
CA ALA A 96 -13.42 6.96 -17.27
C ALA A 96 -13.17 5.47 -16.97
N ASN A 97 -12.99 4.68 -18.02
CA ASN A 97 -12.72 3.25 -17.89
C ASN A 97 -11.26 3.02 -17.47
N LEU A 98 -11.03 2.73 -16.19
CA LEU A 98 -9.71 2.43 -15.61
C LEU A 98 -8.94 1.37 -16.41
N GLY A 99 -9.60 0.27 -16.81
CA GLY A 99 -8.95 -0.79 -17.60
C GLY A 99 -8.44 -0.29 -18.96
N HIS A 100 -9.20 0.56 -19.63
CA HIS A 100 -8.77 1.19 -20.89
C HIS A 100 -7.60 2.14 -20.67
N ILE A 101 -7.61 2.94 -19.59
CA ILE A 101 -6.49 3.83 -19.26
C ILE A 101 -5.22 3.01 -18.97
N ILE A 102 -5.30 1.97 -18.14
CA ILE A 102 -4.16 1.08 -17.84
C ILE A 102 -3.58 0.48 -19.14
N LEU A 103 -4.44 -0.01 -20.03
CA LEU A 103 -4.01 -0.60 -21.31
C LEU A 103 -3.26 0.41 -22.18
N VAL A 104 -3.78 1.65 -22.28
CA VAL A 104 -3.15 2.73 -23.04
C VAL A 104 -1.83 3.16 -22.39
N SER A 105 -1.75 3.20 -21.06
CA SER A 105 -0.51 3.45 -20.32
C SER A 105 0.56 2.41 -20.64
N GLU A 106 0.25 1.11 -20.53
CA GLU A 106 1.22 0.03 -20.82
C GLU A 106 1.69 0.04 -22.29
N LYS A 107 0.79 0.38 -23.22
CA LYS A 107 1.16 0.53 -24.63
C LYS A 107 2.17 1.67 -24.82
N ASN A 108 1.93 2.82 -24.19
CA ASN A 108 2.78 4.01 -24.31
C ASN A 108 4.08 3.90 -23.51
N ARG A 109 4.09 3.16 -22.39
CA ARG A 109 5.29 2.81 -21.63
C ARG A 109 6.34 2.12 -22.49
N LYS A 110 5.92 1.16 -23.32
CA LYS A 110 6.81 0.49 -24.29
C LYS A 110 7.41 1.46 -25.31
N LYS A 111 6.75 2.58 -25.61
CA LYS A 111 7.29 3.63 -26.49
C LYS A 111 8.34 4.47 -25.77
N LEU A 112 8.07 4.88 -24.54
CA LEU A 112 9.02 5.65 -23.72
C LEU A 112 10.33 4.88 -23.46
N HIS A 113 10.25 3.59 -23.11
CA HIS A 113 11.45 2.75 -22.92
C HIS A 113 12.33 2.60 -24.17
N ARG A 114 11.80 2.84 -25.37
CA ARG A 114 12.61 2.81 -26.61
C ARG A 114 13.46 4.07 -26.76
N ILE A 115 13.01 5.20 -26.19
CA ILE A 115 13.76 6.46 -26.16
C ILE A 115 14.95 6.33 -25.20
N GLU A 116 14.73 5.79 -24.00
CA GLU A 116 15.75 5.61 -22.96
C GLU A 116 16.95 4.75 -23.42
N LYS A 117 16.75 3.88 -24.42
CA LYS A 117 17.79 3.00 -24.98
C LYS A 117 18.53 3.56 -26.19
N THR A 118 18.15 4.74 -26.67
CA THR A 118 18.82 5.37 -27.81
C THR A 118 19.76 6.46 -27.28
N PRO A 119 21.09 6.31 -27.35
CA PRO A 119 22.00 7.37 -26.96
C PRO A 119 21.80 8.54 -27.92
N THR A 120 21.41 9.70 -27.40
CA THR A 120 21.30 10.95 -28.16
C THR A 120 22.71 11.36 -28.62
N ILE A 121 23.05 11.03 -29.87
CA ILE A 121 24.22 11.61 -30.53
C ILE A 121 23.88 13.06 -30.85
N SER A 122 24.58 13.97 -30.18
CA SER A 122 24.54 15.42 -30.41
C SER A 122 24.65 15.74 -31.90
N GLU A 123 23.64 16.40 -32.44
CA GLU A 123 23.64 16.98 -33.79
C GLU A 123 24.74 18.04 -33.91
N LYS A 124 25.70 17.80 -34.82
CA LYS A 124 26.34 18.88 -35.58
C LYS A 124 26.20 18.59 -37.07
N VAL A 125 25.57 19.55 -37.74
CA VAL A 125 25.24 19.66 -39.15
C VAL A 125 26.47 19.58 -40.05
N THR A 126 26.41 18.80 -41.13
CA THR A 126 26.91 19.21 -42.47
C THR A 126 26.24 18.39 -43.58
N GLU A 127 25.89 19.07 -44.67
CA GLU A 127 25.03 18.62 -45.77
C GLU A 127 25.72 17.71 -46.82
N ALA A 128 25.01 16.62 -47.18
CA ALA A 128 24.72 16.07 -48.53
C ALA A 128 25.87 15.56 -49.48
N PRO A 129 25.55 14.82 -50.57
CA PRO A 129 24.70 13.61 -50.71
C PRO A 129 25.38 12.50 -51.57
N ILE A 130 24.70 11.34 -51.77
CA ILE A 130 24.55 10.58 -53.06
C ILE A 130 24.55 9.03 -52.90
N LYS A 131 23.42 8.44 -53.36
CA LYS A 131 23.14 7.13 -53.99
C LYS A 131 23.67 5.80 -53.41
N GLY A 132 22.74 4.84 -53.36
CA GLY A 132 23.02 3.41 -53.45
C GLY A 132 21.76 2.56 -53.27
N GLU A 133 21.04 2.30 -54.37
CA GLU A 133 19.98 1.28 -54.46
C GLU A 133 20.54 -0.11 -54.11
N THR A 134 19.74 -0.94 -53.42
CA THR A 134 19.50 -2.35 -53.78
C THR A 134 18.52 -3.01 -52.80
N THR A 135 17.29 -3.22 -53.28
CA THR A 135 16.45 -4.37 -52.89
C THR A 135 16.97 -5.63 -53.59
N PRO A 136 16.76 -6.82 -52.99
CA PRO A 136 15.74 -7.73 -53.53
C PRO A 136 14.92 -8.40 -52.41
N THR A 137 13.59 -8.31 -52.46
CA THR A 137 12.66 -9.38 -52.92
C THR A 137 12.91 -10.77 -52.32
N GLY A 138 11.92 -11.23 -51.56
CA GLY A 138 11.78 -12.60 -51.07
C GLY A 138 10.38 -12.83 -50.51
N GLU A 139 9.38 -12.91 -51.39
CA GLU A 139 8.06 -13.46 -51.07
C GLU A 139 8.06 -15.00 -51.11
N VAL A 140 7.01 -15.54 -50.50
CA VAL A 140 6.42 -16.88 -50.63
C VAL A 140 6.96 -17.96 -49.68
N LYS A 141 6.18 -18.30 -48.64
CA LYS A 141 5.28 -19.48 -48.63
C LYS A 141 4.48 -19.58 -47.33
N SER A 142 3.19 -19.34 -47.47
CA SER A 142 2.11 -19.70 -46.56
C SER A 142 1.64 -21.14 -46.82
N LEU A 143 1.18 -21.81 -45.76
CA LEU A 143 0.19 -22.92 -45.65
C LEU A 143 0.49 -23.74 -44.36
N PRO A 144 -0.48 -24.41 -43.72
CA PRO A 144 -1.66 -23.89 -43.03
C PRO A 144 -1.69 -24.36 -41.55
N GLU A 145 -2.13 -23.52 -40.60
CA GLU A 145 -2.44 -23.99 -39.24
C GLU A 145 -3.86 -24.58 -39.23
N GLU A 146 -3.93 -25.89 -39.00
CA GLU A 146 -5.14 -26.64 -38.67
C GLU A 146 -5.73 -26.12 -37.36
N GLY A 147 -7.07 -26.04 -37.33
CA GLY A 147 -7.82 -25.51 -36.20
C GLY A 147 -7.70 -26.39 -34.96
N GLU A 148 -7.32 -25.77 -33.85
CA GLU A 148 -7.66 -26.24 -32.52
C GLU A 148 -8.94 -25.53 -32.05
N GLU A 149 -9.91 -26.34 -31.67
CA GLU A 149 -11.19 -25.93 -31.11
C GLU A 149 -10.99 -25.02 -29.90
N ALA A 150 -11.59 -23.83 -29.97
CA ALA A 150 -11.65 -22.89 -28.87
C ALA A 150 -12.53 -23.46 -27.74
N THR A 151 -11.90 -24.04 -26.73
CA THR A 151 -12.51 -24.14 -25.39
C THR A 151 -12.75 -22.72 -24.86
N PRO A 152 -13.94 -22.40 -24.31
CA PRO A 152 -14.21 -21.10 -23.72
C PRO A 152 -13.19 -20.81 -22.61
N PRO A 153 -12.70 -19.56 -22.46
CA PRO A 153 -11.83 -19.23 -21.34
C PRO A 153 -12.62 -19.45 -20.04
N GLU A 154 -12.11 -20.32 -19.17
CA GLU A 154 -12.51 -20.31 -17.77
C GLU A 154 -12.28 -18.89 -17.24
N GLU A 155 -13.34 -18.31 -16.67
CA GLU A 155 -13.25 -17.06 -15.93
C GLU A 155 -12.08 -17.18 -14.93
N PRO A 156 -11.17 -16.19 -14.86
CA PRO A 156 -10.12 -16.24 -13.85
C PRO A 156 -10.81 -16.30 -12.49
N GLN A 157 -10.73 -17.45 -11.82
CA GLN A 157 -11.16 -17.59 -10.44
C GLN A 157 -10.47 -16.47 -9.67
N GLY A 158 -11.28 -15.50 -9.25
CA GLY A 158 -10.80 -14.33 -8.54
C GLY A 158 -9.92 -14.78 -7.40
N LEU A 159 -8.78 -14.10 -7.21
CA LEU A 159 -7.96 -14.24 -6.02
C LEU A 159 -8.91 -14.29 -4.81
N PRO A 160 -8.75 -15.25 -3.87
CA PRO A 160 -9.64 -15.36 -2.73
C PRO A 160 -9.77 -13.98 -2.10
N GLU A 161 -10.99 -13.48 -2.04
CA GLU A 161 -11.30 -12.16 -1.50
C GLU A 161 -11.08 -12.22 0.01
N ILE A 162 -9.81 -12.04 0.41
CA ILE A 162 -9.42 -12.03 1.81
C ILE A 162 -9.95 -10.72 2.39
N LYS A 163 -11.14 -10.80 2.99
CA LYS A 163 -11.75 -9.67 3.68
C LYS A 163 -10.82 -9.24 4.82
N PRO A 164 -10.46 -7.95 4.93
CA PRO A 164 -9.71 -7.45 6.07
C PRO A 164 -10.49 -7.74 7.36
N PRO A 165 -9.87 -7.74 8.55
CA PRO A 165 -10.63 -7.56 9.78
C PRO A 165 -11.42 -6.25 9.64
N ILE A 166 -12.76 -6.33 9.61
CA ILE A 166 -13.60 -5.21 9.12
C ILE A 166 -13.92 -4.22 10.26
N SER A 167 -13.88 -4.67 11.51
CA SER A 167 -14.20 -3.85 12.67
C SER A 167 -13.79 -4.53 13.97
N LEU A 168 -13.58 -3.73 15.02
CA LEU A 168 -13.50 -4.26 16.38
C LEU A 168 -14.82 -4.97 16.75
N PRO A 169 -14.79 -5.99 17.61
CA PRO A 169 -16.00 -6.56 18.20
C PRO A 169 -16.78 -5.50 18.99
N THR A 170 -18.07 -5.73 19.21
CA THR A 170 -18.87 -4.84 20.06
C THR A 170 -18.35 -4.91 21.49
N MET A 171 -17.95 -3.77 22.03
CA MET A 171 -17.36 -3.62 23.35
C MET A 171 -18.40 -3.09 24.34
N GLU A 172 -18.37 -3.57 25.58
CA GLU A 172 -19.18 -3.01 26.67
C GLU A 172 -18.77 -1.57 26.99
N LYS A 173 -19.59 -0.83 27.73
CA LYS A 173 -19.35 0.62 27.93
C LYS A 173 -18.25 0.92 28.96
N GLU A 174 -18.00 0.02 29.90
CA GLU A 174 -17.00 0.21 30.95
C GLU A 174 -16.67 -1.14 31.60
N VAL A 175 -15.38 -1.49 31.70
CA VAL A 175 -14.93 -2.78 32.22
C VAL A 175 -14.19 -2.60 33.55
N GLU A 176 -14.62 -3.34 34.57
CA GLU A 176 -13.94 -3.37 35.88
C GLU A 176 -12.81 -4.40 35.90
N VAL A 177 -11.75 -4.12 36.66
CA VAL A 177 -10.63 -5.05 36.83
C VAL A 177 -11.00 -6.14 37.84
N PRO A 178 -11.01 -7.43 37.45
CA PRO A 178 -11.35 -8.52 38.35
C PRO A 178 -10.37 -8.66 39.52
N ALA A 179 -10.82 -9.22 40.64
CA ALA A 179 -9.95 -9.49 41.79
C ALA A 179 -9.07 -10.72 41.57
N ALA A 180 -9.62 -11.77 40.94
CA ALA A 180 -8.94 -13.03 40.70
C ALA A 180 -7.87 -12.90 39.61
N GLU A 181 -6.68 -13.44 39.87
CA GLU A 181 -5.53 -13.32 38.97
C GLU A 181 -5.78 -13.92 37.58
N LYS A 182 -6.46 -15.07 37.52
CA LYS A 182 -6.84 -15.72 36.25
C LYS A 182 -7.77 -14.86 35.40
N GLU A 183 -8.72 -14.17 36.04
CA GLU A 183 -9.65 -13.27 35.35
C GLU A 183 -8.95 -11.97 34.91
N LYS A 184 -7.95 -11.49 35.67
CA LYS A 184 -7.08 -10.39 35.23
C LYS A 184 -6.29 -10.74 33.98
N ILE A 185 -5.71 -11.95 33.92
CA ILE A 185 -5.00 -12.42 32.70
C ILE A 185 -5.97 -12.42 31.51
N GLY A 186 -7.20 -12.93 31.70
CA GLY A 186 -8.23 -12.90 30.65
C GLY A 186 -8.50 -11.49 30.13
N LEU A 187 -8.71 -10.53 31.03
CA LEU A 187 -8.93 -9.13 30.66
C LEU A 187 -7.72 -8.50 29.97
N VAL A 188 -6.50 -8.77 30.45
CA VAL A 188 -5.26 -8.29 29.80
C VAL A 188 -5.19 -8.80 28.36
N LEU A 189 -5.40 -10.10 28.16
CA LEU A 189 -5.37 -10.70 26.82
C LEU A 189 -6.42 -10.10 25.89
N GLU A 190 -7.64 -9.87 26.38
CA GLU A 190 -8.71 -9.21 25.63
C GLU A 190 -8.32 -7.78 25.20
N ILE A 191 -7.74 -6.99 26.10
CA ILE A 191 -7.29 -5.63 25.79
C ILE A 191 -6.22 -5.65 24.68
N TYR A 192 -5.19 -6.49 24.83
CA TYR A 192 -4.11 -6.58 23.84
C TYR A 192 -4.56 -7.16 22.50
N GLU A 193 -5.49 -8.11 22.50
CA GLU A 193 -6.12 -8.62 21.28
C GLU A 193 -6.75 -7.48 20.49
N ASN A 194 -7.55 -6.66 21.17
CA ASN A 194 -8.22 -5.52 20.56
C ASN A 194 -7.23 -4.46 20.06
N ILE A 195 -6.15 -4.19 20.79
CA ILE A 195 -5.12 -3.25 20.33
C ILE A 195 -4.42 -3.76 19.07
N LEU A 196 -3.97 -5.02 19.05
CA LEU A 196 -3.30 -5.61 17.89
C LEU A 196 -4.27 -5.73 16.69
N LEU A 197 -5.54 -6.03 16.96
CA LEU A 197 -6.59 -6.03 15.95
C LEU A 197 -6.80 -4.62 15.38
N ALA A 198 -6.86 -3.58 16.21
CA ALA A 198 -6.97 -2.19 15.76
C ALA A 198 -5.80 -1.79 14.84
N MET A 199 -4.58 -2.18 15.18
CA MET A 199 -3.41 -1.96 14.32
C MET A 199 -3.54 -2.69 12.98
N SER A 200 -4.02 -3.93 13.00
CA SER A 200 -4.23 -4.76 11.80
C SER A 200 -5.34 -4.19 10.90
N ILE A 201 -6.44 -3.72 11.50
CA ILE A 201 -7.57 -3.07 10.82
C ILE A 201 -7.10 -1.78 10.16
N GLY A 202 -6.50 -0.87 10.93
CA GLY A 202 -6.02 0.42 10.41
C GLY A 202 -5.04 0.21 9.26
N ALA A 203 -4.06 -0.69 9.44
CA ALA A 203 -3.10 -1.02 8.40
C ALA A 203 -3.81 -1.51 7.13
N SER A 204 -4.66 -2.52 7.25
CA SER A 204 -5.34 -3.11 6.10
C SER A 204 -6.23 -2.11 5.36
N LYS A 205 -6.89 -1.18 6.08
CA LYS A 205 -7.74 -0.14 5.49
C LYS A 205 -6.94 0.87 4.65
N ILE A 206 -5.76 1.26 5.10
CA ILE A 206 -4.99 2.34 4.47
C ILE A 206 -4.03 1.84 3.38
N MET A 207 -3.32 0.75 3.62
CA MET A 207 -2.32 0.24 2.67
C MET A 207 -2.79 -0.98 1.88
N GLY A 208 -3.90 -1.61 2.27
CA GLY A 208 -4.35 -2.89 1.74
C GLY A 208 -3.81 -4.08 2.53
N VAL A 209 -4.51 -5.22 2.44
CA VAL A 209 -4.26 -6.41 3.26
C VAL A 209 -2.86 -6.99 3.05
N ALA A 210 -2.43 -7.13 1.80
CA ALA A 210 -1.15 -7.77 1.49
C ALA A 210 0.05 -6.98 2.07
N PRO A 211 0.21 -5.66 1.81
CA PRO A 211 1.30 -4.88 2.41
C PRO A 211 1.21 -4.79 3.93
N ALA A 212 0.00 -4.66 4.48
CA ALA A 212 -0.22 -4.68 5.93
C ALA A 212 0.31 -5.99 6.55
N ARG A 213 -0.04 -7.13 5.96
CA ARG A 213 0.44 -8.45 6.38
C ARG A 213 1.96 -8.54 6.34
N GLY A 214 2.57 -8.10 5.24
CA GLY A 214 4.03 -8.12 5.08
C GLY A 214 4.76 -7.23 6.09
N MET A 215 4.19 -6.07 6.40
CA MET A 215 4.74 -5.14 7.39
C MET A 215 4.62 -5.73 8.79
N LEU A 216 3.43 -6.19 9.16
CA LEU A 216 3.15 -6.75 10.48
C LEU A 216 4.04 -7.97 10.76
N ARG A 217 4.22 -8.86 9.78
CA ARG A 217 5.11 -10.03 9.92
C ARG A 217 6.56 -9.64 10.21
N LYS A 218 7.04 -8.53 9.63
CA LYS A 218 8.41 -8.02 9.85
C LYS A 218 8.56 -7.22 11.13
N SER A 219 7.44 -6.77 11.71
CA SER A 219 7.43 -6.03 12.96
C SER A 219 7.44 -6.92 14.20
N LEU A 220 7.07 -8.20 14.08
CA LEU A 220 6.94 -9.09 15.22
C LEU A 220 8.33 -9.43 15.82
N PRO A 221 8.56 -9.15 17.11
CA PRO A 221 9.86 -9.32 17.75
C PRO A 221 10.05 -10.76 18.25
N TYR A 222 10.19 -11.72 17.32
CA TYR A 222 10.29 -13.15 17.67
C TYR A 222 11.47 -13.49 18.58
N ASN A 223 12.55 -12.71 18.54
CA ASN A 223 13.75 -12.97 19.34
C ASN A 223 13.62 -12.41 20.76
N GLU A 224 12.89 -11.30 20.91
CA GLU A 224 12.71 -10.60 22.17
C GLU A 224 11.51 -11.18 22.96
N CYS A 225 10.52 -11.75 22.28
CA CYS A 225 9.35 -12.37 22.89
C CYS A 225 9.15 -13.84 22.46
N PRO A 226 10.16 -14.73 22.59
CA PRO A 226 10.14 -16.06 21.98
C PRO A 226 9.03 -16.96 22.53
N GLN A 227 8.74 -16.88 23.83
CA GLN A 227 7.68 -17.69 24.46
C GLN A 227 6.27 -17.25 24.03
N ILE A 228 6.04 -15.94 23.93
CA ILE A 228 4.72 -15.39 23.57
C ILE A 228 4.45 -15.61 22.08
N LEU A 229 5.48 -15.45 21.24
CA LEU A 229 5.37 -15.51 19.78
C LEU A 229 5.70 -16.88 19.18
N GLU A 230 5.88 -17.92 19.99
CA GLU A 230 6.16 -19.27 19.50
C GLU A 230 5.03 -19.75 18.57
N GLY A 231 5.37 -20.04 17.31
CA GLY A 231 4.41 -20.50 16.31
C GLY A 231 3.36 -19.47 15.88
N VAL A 232 3.47 -18.21 16.32
CA VAL A 232 2.54 -17.14 15.96
C VAL A 232 2.80 -16.68 14.53
N GLU A 233 1.78 -16.72 13.68
CA GLU A 233 1.86 -16.20 12.32
C GLU A 233 1.00 -14.94 12.13
N VAL A 234 1.16 -14.31 10.96
CA VAL A 234 0.25 -13.27 10.47
C VAL A 234 -0.62 -13.88 9.38
N LYS A 235 -1.92 -14.00 9.68
CA LYS A 235 -2.95 -14.58 8.81
C LYS A 235 -3.01 -13.87 7.47
N ALA A 236 -3.64 -14.53 6.50
CA ALA A 236 -3.82 -13.99 5.15
C ALA A 236 -4.49 -12.59 5.15
N ASN A 237 -5.38 -12.33 6.11
CA ASN A 237 -6.10 -11.06 6.29
C ASN A 237 -5.33 -10.01 7.09
N ALA A 238 -4.01 -10.17 7.26
CA ALA A 238 -3.14 -9.26 8.01
C ALA A 238 -3.44 -9.16 9.52
N ALA A 239 -4.17 -10.12 10.10
CA ALA A 239 -4.33 -10.23 11.54
C ALA A 239 -3.27 -11.15 12.15
N ILE A 240 -2.80 -10.83 13.36
CA ILE A 240 -1.95 -11.73 14.15
C ILE A 240 -2.79 -12.90 14.69
N GLU A 241 -2.21 -14.10 14.74
CA GLU A 241 -2.84 -15.27 15.37
C GLU A 241 -2.88 -15.15 16.89
N PHE A 242 -3.79 -14.31 17.40
CA PHE A 242 -3.88 -14.03 18.83
C PHE A 242 -4.32 -15.26 19.65
N ASP A 243 -5.08 -16.20 19.07
CA ASP A 243 -5.40 -17.47 19.72
C ASP A 243 -4.14 -18.28 20.09
N THR A 244 -3.11 -18.22 19.24
CA THR A 244 -1.81 -18.86 19.49
C THR A 244 -1.07 -18.14 20.62
N ILE A 245 -1.07 -16.80 20.63
CA ILE A 245 -0.54 -15.97 21.73
C ILE A 245 -1.22 -16.34 23.06
N ARG A 246 -2.56 -16.42 23.07
CA ARG A 246 -3.36 -16.81 24.23
C ARG A 246 -2.95 -18.20 24.73
N SER A 247 -2.88 -19.18 23.83
CA SER A 247 -2.47 -20.55 24.18
C SER A 247 -1.06 -20.60 24.78
N ASN A 248 -0.12 -19.81 24.24
CA ASN A 248 1.25 -19.76 24.74
C ASN A 248 1.33 -19.18 26.16
N ILE A 249 0.57 -18.10 26.41
CA ILE A 249 0.51 -17.46 27.73
C ILE A 249 -0.17 -18.37 28.77
N GLU A 250 -1.22 -19.10 28.39
CA GLU A 250 -1.87 -20.07 29.26
C GLU A 250 -0.94 -21.23 29.66
N LYS A 251 -0.03 -21.63 28.76
CA LYS A 251 0.96 -22.69 29.01
C LYS A 251 2.14 -22.22 29.85
N SER A 252 2.54 -20.95 29.74
CA SER A 252 3.77 -20.45 30.38
C SER A 252 3.63 -20.19 31.88
N GLN A 253 2.41 -20.13 32.42
CA GLN A 253 2.13 -19.79 33.83
C GLN A 253 2.81 -18.48 34.29
N ASN A 254 3.04 -17.55 33.35
CA ASN A 254 3.68 -16.27 33.64
C ASN A 254 2.80 -15.40 34.54
N ARG A 255 3.43 -14.51 35.30
CA ARG A 255 2.71 -13.50 36.07
C ARG A 255 2.08 -12.48 35.14
N VAL A 256 1.00 -11.83 35.60
CA VAL A 256 0.30 -10.78 34.84
C VAL A 256 1.27 -9.68 34.38
N GLU A 257 2.22 -9.29 35.23
CA GLU A 257 3.20 -8.25 34.92
C GLU A 257 4.11 -8.64 33.75
N ASP A 258 4.63 -9.88 33.73
CA ASP A 258 5.51 -10.39 32.67
C ASP A 258 4.76 -10.49 31.33
N ILE A 259 3.47 -10.86 31.38
CA ILE A 259 2.58 -10.90 30.21
C ILE A 259 2.41 -9.50 29.63
N ILE A 260 2.13 -8.51 30.47
CA ILE A 260 1.97 -7.11 30.08
C ILE A 260 3.28 -6.58 29.47
N GLU A 261 4.43 -6.86 30.08
CA GLU A 261 5.73 -6.44 29.55
C GLU A 261 6.00 -7.01 28.15
N GLY A 262 5.79 -8.32 27.97
CA GLY A 262 6.01 -8.97 26.68
C GLY A 262 5.05 -8.46 25.58
N LEU A 263 3.76 -8.31 25.90
CA LEU A 263 2.77 -7.78 24.95
C LEU A 263 3.02 -6.29 24.62
N ASN A 264 3.51 -5.50 25.57
CA ASN A 264 3.98 -4.14 25.31
C ASN A 264 5.17 -4.12 24.35
N GLY A 265 6.12 -5.05 24.51
CA GLY A 265 7.24 -5.21 23.59
C GLY A 265 6.79 -5.44 22.13
N ILE A 266 5.74 -6.24 21.94
CA ILE A 266 5.15 -6.47 20.61
C ILE A 266 4.53 -5.19 20.04
N ILE A 267 3.70 -4.48 20.81
CA ILE A 267 3.10 -3.20 20.35
C ILE A 267 4.18 -2.19 20.02
N TRP A 268 5.23 -2.12 20.84
CA TRP A 268 6.36 -1.21 20.65
C TRP A 268 7.06 -1.47 19.32
N ALA A 269 7.43 -2.73 19.07
CA ALA A 269 8.10 -3.13 17.83
C ALA A 269 7.26 -2.83 16.58
N ILE A 270 5.94 -3.07 16.65
CA ILE A 270 5.02 -2.71 15.58
C ILE A 270 4.96 -1.20 15.38
N THR A 271 4.80 -0.43 16.45
CA THR A 271 4.70 1.03 16.38
C THR A 271 5.95 1.65 15.78
N GLU A 272 7.14 1.20 16.21
CA GLU A 272 8.42 1.68 15.71
C GLU A 272 8.60 1.37 14.22
N ASN A 273 8.29 0.13 13.81
CA ASN A 273 8.46 -0.23 12.41
C ASN A 273 7.47 0.54 11.52
N TYR A 274 6.20 0.65 11.92
CA TYR A 274 5.20 1.42 11.18
C TYR A 274 5.57 2.91 11.12
N GLY A 275 5.85 3.54 12.26
CA GLY A 275 6.27 4.93 12.34
C GLY A 275 7.48 5.26 11.47
N ARG A 276 8.49 4.37 11.44
CA ARG A 276 9.67 4.52 10.57
C ARG A 276 9.39 4.30 9.09
N VAL A 277 8.34 3.56 8.73
CA VAL A 277 7.98 3.27 7.32
C VAL A 277 7.11 4.38 6.75
N MET A 278 6.06 4.79 7.47
CA MET A 278 5.03 5.68 6.94
C MET A 278 4.98 7.05 7.63
N GLY A 279 5.78 7.27 8.67
CA GLY A 279 5.68 8.43 9.56
C GLY A 279 4.70 8.19 10.70
N TYR A 280 5.04 8.66 11.92
CA TYR A 280 4.20 8.46 13.10
C TYR A 280 2.84 9.15 12.97
N ASP A 281 2.75 10.33 12.36
CA ASP A 281 1.48 11.04 12.20
C ASP A 281 0.49 10.26 11.34
N ALA A 282 0.97 9.71 10.21
CA ALA A 282 0.18 8.85 9.34
C ALA A 282 -0.25 7.57 10.05
N PHE A 283 0.67 6.96 10.80
CA PHE A 283 0.37 5.77 11.60
C PHE A 283 -0.69 6.05 12.68
N ARG A 284 -0.57 7.16 13.43
CA ARG A 284 -1.58 7.58 14.42
C ARG A 284 -2.93 7.81 13.76
N GLY A 285 -2.95 8.55 12.65
CA GLY A 285 -4.18 8.82 11.89
C GLY A 285 -4.92 7.56 11.45
N MET A 286 -4.16 6.53 11.06
CA MET A 286 -4.67 5.26 10.56
C MET A 286 -5.43 4.42 11.61
N ILE A 287 -5.00 4.44 12.87
CA ILE A 287 -5.56 3.59 13.94
C ILE A 287 -6.43 4.38 14.94
N ARG A 288 -6.48 5.71 14.80
CA ARG A 288 -7.13 6.63 15.75
C ARG A 288 -8.57 6.24 16.09
N PRO A 289 -9.46 5.91 15.14
CA PRO A 289 -10.85 5.57 15.47
C PRO A 289 -10.96 4.36 16.39
N GLU A 290 -10.27 3.27 16.04
CA GLU A 290 -10.25 2.02 16.79
C GLU A 290 -9.60 2.21 18.17
N PHE A 291 -8.46 2.90 18.25
CA PHE A 291 -7.76 3.18 19.50
C PHE A 291 -8.58 4.05 20.47
N LYS A 292 -9.35 5.01 19.95
CA LYS A 292 -10.27 5.80 20.77
C LYS A 292 -11.42 4.93 21.33
N SER A 293 -11.95 4.00 20.54
CA SER A 293 -12.99 3.07 20.99
C SER A 293 -12.49 2.15 22.11
N ILE A 294 -11.26 1.64 21.98
CA ILE A 294 -10.61 0.80 23.00
C ILE A 294 -10.41 1.61 24.28
N HIS A 295 -9.84 2.82 24.19
CA HIS A 295 -9.60 3.65 25.37
C HIS A 295 -10.90 4.05 26.09
N LYS A 296 -11.97 4.32 25.34
CA LYS A 296 -13.29 4.62 25.92
C LYS A 296 -13.83 3.44 26.74
N THR A 297 -13.56 2.20 26.31
CA THR A 297 -14.06 0.98 26.96
C THR A 297 -13.18 0.55 28.13
N TYR A 298 -11.87 0.47 27.88
CA TYR A 298 -10.91 -0.18 28.78
C TYR A 298 -9.99 0.82 29.48
N GLY A 299 -10.07 2.13 29.21
CA GLY A 299 -9.11 3.14 29.71
C GLY A 299 -8.84 3.03 31.22
N THR A 300 -9.90 3.04 32.03
CA THR A 300 -9.81 2.86 33.50
C THR A 300 -9.16 1.53 33.90
N ALA A 301 -9.48 0.45 33.19
CA ALA A 301 -8.90 -0.87 33.45
C ALA A 301 -7.41 -0.92 33.05
N MET A 302 -7.05 -0.31 31.92
CA MET A 302 -5.68 -0.20 31.43
C MET A 302 -4.81 0.62 32.38
N GLU A 303 -5.34 1.69 33.00
CA GLU A 303 -4.65 2.44 34.05
C GLU A 303 -4.39 1.56 35.28
N LYS A 304 -5.43 0.91 35.81
CA LYS A 304 -5.34 0.03 36.99
C LYS A 304 -4.41 -1.17 36.79
N LEU A 305 -4.38 -1.72 35.58
CA LEU A 305 -3.50 -2.83 35.20
C LEU A 305 -2.07 -2.37 34.84
N GLY A 306 -1.81 -1.06 34.76
CA GLY A 306 -0.50 -0.53 34.38
C GLY A 306 -0.15 -0.65 32.89
N ILE A 307 -1.11 -1.05 32.04
CA ILE A 307 -0.92 -1.23 30.60
C ILE A 307 -0.52 0.09 29.94
N ILE A 308 -1.18 1.21 30.30
CA ILE A 308 -0.92 2.53 29.68
C ILE A 308 0.55 2.94 29.78
N ASN A 309 1.23 2.56 30.86
CA ASN A 309 2.62 2.95 31.10
C ASN A 309 3.61 2.33 30.11
N GLY A 310 3.31 1.12 29.61
CA GLY A 310 4.15 0.42 28.64
C GLY A 310 3.77 0.68 27.17
N ILE A 311 2.66 1.40 26.92
CA ILE A 311 2.25 1.74 25.57
C ILE A 311 3.16 2.83 24.99
N HIS A 312 3.52 2.65 23.73
CA HIS A 312 4.39 3.56 22.98
C HIS A 312 3.89 5.02 23.08
N PRO A 313 4.77 6.03 23.32
CA PRO A 313 4.34 7.43 23.49
C PRO A 313 3.50 7.97 22.34
N GLU A 314 3.83 7.56 21.11
CA GLU A 314 3.05 7.94 19.91
C GLU A 314 1.61 7.43 19.95
N LEU A 315 1.35 6.26 20.52
CA LEU A 315 0.00 5.76 20.68
C LEU A 315 -0.74 6.50 21.81
N ARG A 316 -0.05 6.84 22.90
CA ARG A 316 -0.62 7.59 24.03
C ARG A 316 -1.15 8.97 23.62
N LYS A 317 -0.46 9.65 22.69
CA LYS A 317 -0.94 10.94 22.13
C LYS A 317 -2.36 10.86 21.57
N ILE A 318 -2.78 9.71 21.04
CA ILE A 318 -4.13 9.51 20.50
C ILE A 318 -5.21 9.67 21.61
N TRP A 319 -4.88 9.25 22.82
CA TRP A 319 -5.75 9.30 23.99
C TRP A 319 -5.72 10.68 24.66
N GLU A 320 -4.53 11.29 24.74
CA GLU A 320 -4.33 12.63 25.31
C GLU A 320 -5.00 13.75 24.49
N GLU A 321 -4.96 13.67 23.15
CA GLU A 321 -5.62 14.62 22.23
C GLU A 321 -7.17 14.58 22.29
N SER A 322 -7.74 13.75 23.16
CA SER A 322 -9.20 13.58 23.32
C SER A 322 -9.73 14.05 24.68
N SER A 323 -8.86 14.66 25.50
CA SER A 323 -9.20 15.26 26.80
C SER A 323 -9.45 16.77 26.67
#